data_AF-A0A3E2XR04-F1
#
_entry.id   AF-A0A3E2XR04-F1
#
_cell.length_a   1.000
_cell.length_b   1.000
_cell.length_c   1.000
_cell.angle_alpha   90.00
_cell.angle_beta   90.00
_cell.angle_gamma   90.00
#
_symmetry.space_group_name_H-M   'P 1'
#
loop_
_entity.id
_entity.type
_entity.pdbx_description
1 polymer ?
#
loop_
_entity_poly.entity_id
_entity_poly.type
_entity_poly.pdbx_seq_one_letter_code
_entity_poly.pdbx_strand_id
1 'polypeptide(L)'
;MGGWNHHMVEKIAFTKEEIESRVKVPAIVEVELKHLIEERLKQSGLYYRIFSRIKTSESLARKYQVKSYNADKKIQDLVGLRVDVYFEDDLRICRQMMERMFSLVEWAESEQNEVEFKPVKINGVFRLPDYLKQQISDETWEMCIDDTFEIQLKTVFFEGWHEIEHDMKYKGGELWSGKNSFARYFNSILATLELCDKSLVTLFENLGHELYKERNWAGMMKAHYRLKMEERPMYPELEELLNNDRSEENLGKRLFKTSRQVLVEELLKQPRRVPINVNTIAALVNEAVIHDERLEKLFHDRDVFDDGNENIGEEMTFGKLRPLRKVTVFKALVNLSTYKYSRHDACIEAARLAYSWIYDKYGHLDGDLPTEPMTFEKNLLGYRLVIVYEPEHDYWKMNCMHIDMEAPGQVWVTEAECYPEEDGRQMLSVRNSYAVSEERRGYLNRYFSCPKFYSNIADKIGLFDVRYLSTSRKIIREYQIKKIHDLILSRRRTMPVCLVVSYERDNGWLNEDWLENFRVYDFTRMAGRYTHIYTCNMDIGNQLLESLDIPLEEPTVFVFKSAVSVPNGDIIGQRTVYKEEDILNCSFGRQQMKQEGRRYDIVKGGQAFYHKLLQEMRAEMMDA
;
A
#
# COMPACT_ATOMS: atom_id res chain seq x y z
N MET A 1 70.13 10.85 4.69
CA MET A 1 69.14 9.87 5.21
C MET A 1 67.96 10.67 5.74
N GLY A 2 66.74 10.26 5.40
CA GLY A 2 65.50 10.92 5.84
C GLY A 2 64.55 11.27 4.69
N GLY A 3 64.27 10.30 3.80
CA GLY A 3 63.20 10.43 2.82
C GLY A 3 61.85 10.30 3.51
N TRP A 4 61.00 11.32 3.37
CA TRP A 4 59.60 11.27 3.77
C TRP A 4 58.84 10.44 2.73
N ASN A 5 58.62 9.17 3.02
CA ASN A 5 57.72 8.31 2.26
C ASN A 5 56.29 8.87 2.33
N HIS A 6 55.86 9.58 1.29
CA HIS A 6 54.43 9.68 0.97
C HIS A 6 53.95 8.27 0.64
N HIS A 7 53.29 7.61 1.59
CA HIS A 7 52.49 6.43 1.28
C HIS A 7 51.35 6.90 0.36
N MET A 8 51.48 6.63 -0.95
CA MET A 8 50.34 6.69 -1.86
C MET A 8 49.37 5.61 -1.43
N VAL A 9 48.32 5.99 -0.71
CA VAL A 9 47.20 5.11 -0.39
C VAL A 9 46.50 4.80 -1.71
N GLU A 10 46.58 3.56 -2.19
CA GLU A 10 45.82 3.10 -3.35
C GLU A 10 44.33 3.41 -3.12
N LYS A 11 43.74 4.22 -4.00
CA LYS A 11 42.30 4.47 -3.99
C LYS A 11 41.61 3.21 -4.50
N ILE A 12 41.01 2.46 -3.58
CA ILE A 12 40.07 1.39 -3.93
C ILE A 12 38.87 2.05 -4.61
N ALA A 13 38.64 1.72 -5.88
CA ALA A 13 37.52 2.20 -6.66
C ALA A 13 36.79 1.00 -7.26
N PHE A 14 35.53 0.83 -6.87
CA PHE A 14 34.63 -0.15 -7.47
C PHE A 14 33.74 0.53 -8.51
N THR A 15 33.53 -0.16 -9.62
CA THR A 15 32.54 0.24 -10.63
C THR A 15 31.12 0.07 -10.10
N LYS A 16 30.14 0.71 -10.75
CA LYS A 16 28.73 0.59 -10.35
C LYS A 16 28.26 -0.87 -10.46
N GLU A 17 28.65 -1.53 -11.54
CA GLU A 17 28.28 -2.90 -11.88
C GLU A 17 28.84 -3.91 -10.86
N GLU A 18 30.08 -3.71 -10.41
CA GLU A 18 30.68 -4.52 -9.33
C GLU A 18 29.90 -4.37 -8.02
N ILE A 19 29.54 -3.14 -7.66
CA ILE A 19 28.76 -2.85 -6.44
C ILE A 19 27.38 -3.50 -6.53
N GLU A 20 26.66 -3.40 -7.66
CA GLU A 20 25.34 -4.01 -7.83
C GLU A 20 25.37 -5.53 -7.75
N SER A 21 26.45 -6.15 -8.23
CA SER A 21 26.57 -7.61 -8.20
C SER A 21 26.81 -8.17 -6.79
N ARG A 22 27.60 -7.46 -5.97
CA ARG A 22 28.11 -7.95 -4.68
C ARG A 22 27.45 -7.32 -3.44
N VAL A 23 26.99 -6.06 -3.51
CA VAL A 23 26.28 -5.40 -2.40
C VAL A 23 24.80 -5.77 -2.48
N LYS A 24 24.38 -6.73 -1.66
CA LYS A 24 22.99 -7.16 -1.55
C LYS A 24 22.51 -7.00 -0.13
N VAL A 25 21.67 -6.00 0.09
CA VAL A 25 21.00 -5.76 1.36
C VAL A 25 19.52 -6.10 1.19
N PRO A 26 19.03 -7.18 1.82
CA PRO A 26 17.61 -7.49 1.79
C PRO A 26 16.76 -6.37 2.41
N ALA A 27 15.58 -6.12 1.85
CA ALA A 27 14.68 -5.07 2.34
C ALA A 27 14.28 -5.25 3.81
N ILE A 28 14.29 -6.48 4.33
CA ILE A 28 13.98 -6.78 5.73
C ILE A 28 14.94 -6.07 6.71
N VAL A 29 16.20 -5.86 6.33
CA VAL A 29 17.18 -5.18 7.21
C VAL A 29 16.75 -3.73 7.47
N GLU A 30 16.37 -3.01 6.42
CA GLU A 30 15.91 -1.63 6.53
C GLU A 30 14.58 -1.55 7.30
N VAL A 31 13.62 -2.41 6.94
CA VAL A 31 12.28 -2.43 7.54
C VAL A 31 12.35 -2.74 9.03
N GLU A 32 13.16 -3.74 9.43
CA GLU A 32 13.28 -4.16 10.82
C GLU A 32 13.99 -3.11 11.69
N LEU A 33 15.10 -2.53 11.21
CA LEU A 33 15.78 -1.45 11.94
C LEU A 33 14.87 -0.24 12.16
N LYS A 34 14.14 0.14 11.11
CA LYS A 34 13.15 1.22 11.22
C LYS A 34 12.08 0.86 12.26
N HIS A 35 11.55 -0.36 12.21
CA HIS A 35 10.51 -0.82 13.12
C HIS A 35 10.98 -0.79 14.58
N LEU A 36 12.17 -1.32 14.90
CA LEU A 36 12.74 -1.31 16.25
C LEU A 36 12.81 0.11 16.84
N ILE A 37 13.33 1.06 16.07
CA ILE A 37 13.45 2.46 16.47
C ILE A 37 12.07 3.09 16.62
N GLU A 38 11.19 2.84 15.66
CA GLU A 38 9.86 3.41 15.64
C GLU A 38 9.02 2.98 16.85
N GLU A 39 9.08 1.70 17.26
CA GLU A 39 8.36 1.22 18.44
C GLU A 39 8.83 1.92 19.74
N ARG A 40 10.14 2.14 19.89
CA ARG A 40 10.67 2.90 21.03
C ARG A 40 10.29 4.39 21.00
N LEU A 41 10.27 5.00 19.81
CA LEU A 41 9.77 6.38 19.64
C LEU A 41 8.27 6.51 19.90
N LYS A 42 7.46 5.48 19.57
CA LYS A 42 6.03 5.45 19.93
C LYS A 42 5.84 5.34 21.43
N GLN A 43 6.63 4.48 22.09
CA GLN A 43 6.56 4.26 23.54
C GLN A 43 6.91 5.54 24.33
N SER A 44 7.86 6.34 23.85
CA SER A 44 8.25 7.61 24.51
C SER A 44 7.24 8.74 24.35
N GLY A 45 6.27 8.62 23.44
CA GLY A 45 5.26 9.65 23.17
C GLY A 45 5.81 10.90 22.46
N LEU A 46 7.04 10.87 21.94
CA LEU A 46 7.64 12.01 21.27
C LEU A 46 6.91 12.37 19.96
N TYR A 47 6.98 13.64 19.58
CA TYR A 47 6.63 14.05 18.23
C TYR A 47 7.80 13.80 17.31
N TYR A 48 7.65 12.82 16.40
CA TYR A 48 8.71 12.43 15.49
C TYR A 48 8.21 12.09 14.08
N ARG A 49 9.14 12.05 13.13
CA ARG A 49 9.07 11.34 11.85
C ARG A 49 10.33 10.51 11.67
N ILE A 50 10.21 9.34 11.04
CA ILE A 50 11.35 8.48 10.76
C ILE A 50 11.41 8.09 9.28
N PHE A 51 12.58 8.28 8.68
CA PHE A 51 12.90 7.87 7.33
C PHE A 51 14.02 6.85 7.37
N SER A 52 14.00 5.90 6.44
CA SER A 52 15.04 4.91 6.26
C SER A 52 15.40 4.83 4.79
N ARG A 53 16.63 4.43 4.50
CA ARG A 53 17.07 4.10 3.15
C ARG A 53 18.29 3.20 3.17
N ILE A 54 18.39 2.35 2.17
CA ILE A 54 19.64 1.72 1.76
C ILE A 54 20.31 2.60 0.70
N LYS A 55 21.62 2.79 0.81
CA LYS A 55 22.39 3.58 -0.15
C LYS A 55 22.44 2.87 -1.51
N THR A 56 22.15 3.60 -2.60
CA THR A 56 22.19 3.04 -3.95
C THR A 56 23.62 2.76 -4.43
N SER A 57 23.76 1.86 -5.41
CA SER A 57 25.02 1.53 -6.06
C SER A 57 25.71 2.77 -6.65
N GLU A 58 24.97 3.68 -7.28
CA GLU A 58 25.53 4.91 -7.84
C GLU A 58 26.08 5.84 -6.75
N SER A 59 25.37 5.90 -5.62
CA SER A 59 25.77 6.73 -4.48
C SER A 59 27.01 6.16 -3.79
N LEU A 60 27.15 4.83 -3.73
CA LEU A 60 28.35 4.14 -3.25
C LEU A 60 29.53 4.36 -4.20
N ALA A 61 29.35 4.15 -5.51
CA ALA A 61 30.39 4.38 -6.52
C ALA A 61 30.95 5.81 -6.44
N ARG A 62 30.06 6.81 -6.36
CA ARG A 62 30.45 8.21 -6.19
C ARG A 62 31.24 8.44 -4.91
N LYS A 63 30.89 7.76 -3.81
CA LYS A 63 31.62 7.85 -2.55
C LYS A 63 33.04 7.31 -2.68
N TYR A 64 33.25 6.16 -3.32
CA TYR A 64 34.59 5.61 -3.56
C TYR A 64 35.46 6.53 -4.45
N GLN A 65 34.84 7.24 -5.39
CA GLN A 65 35.57 8.21 -6.24
C GLN A 65 36.01 9.45 -5.45
N VAL A 66 35.11 10.01 -4.65
CA VAL A 66 35.30 11.28 -3.93
C VAL A 66 36.16 11.10 -2.67
N LYS A 67 35.94 10.03 -1.90
CA LYS A 67 36.62 9.77 -0.62
C LYS A 67 37.47 8.51 -0.72
N SER A 68 38.64 8.51 -0.07
CA SER A 68 39.48 7.32 0.05
C SER A 68 38.99 6.44 1.20
N TYR A 69 38.57 5.21 0.87
CA TYR A 69 38.21 4.15 1.82
C TYR A 69 39.22 3.00 1.73
N ASN A 70 39.43 2.30 2.84
CA ASN A 70 40.35 1.16 2.95
C ASN A 70 39.90 0.24 4.09
N ALA A 71 40.73 -0.75 4.44
CA ALA A 71 40.43 -1.71 5.51
C ALA A 71 40.13 -1.04 6.88
N ASP A 72 40.76 0.09 7.18
CA ASP A 72 40.61 0.82 8.46
C ASP A 72 39.56 1.93 8.39
N LYS A 73 39.26 2.43 7.19
CA LYS A 73 38.29 3.51 6.93
C LYS A 73 37.23 3.02 5.97
N LYS A 74 36.16 2.45 6.53
CA LYS A 74 35.05 1.84 5.80
C LYS A 74 33.85 2.78 5.66
N ILE A 75 32.93 2.47 4.75
CA ILE A 75 31.63 3.15 4.62
C ILE A 75 30.71 2.66 5.75
N GLN A 76 30.21 3.58 6.56
CA GLN A 76 29.36 3.27 7.73
C GLN A 76 27.86 3.55 7.52
N ASP A 77 27.50 4.21 6.42
CA ASP A 77 26.13 4.68 6.12
C ASP A 77 25.53 3.94 4.89
N LEU A 78 25.79 2.63 4.81
CA LEU A 78 25.12 1.74 3.84
C LEU A 78 23.62 1.69 4.14
N VAL A 79 23.26 1.48 5.40
CA VAL A 79 21.89 1.66 5.91
C VAL A 79 21.86 2.97 6.68
N GLY A 80 20.96 3.87 6.29
CA GLY A 80 20.81 5.18 6.92
C GLY A 80 19.39 5.40 7.40
N LEU A 81 19.24 5.81 8.65
CA LEU A 81 17.98 6.23 9.25
C LEU A 81 18.04 7.71 9.62
N ARG A 82 16.92 8.40 9.51
CA ARG A 82 16.76 9.80 9.93
C ARG A 82 15.58 9.88 10.87
N VAL A 83 15.81 10.44 12.04
CA VAL A 83 14.77 10.68 13.04
C VAL A 83 14.66 12.18 13.21
N ASP A 84 13.53 12.71 12.73
CA ASP A 84 13.21 14.11 12.83
C ASP A 84 12.28 14.33 14.01
N VAL A 85 12.67 15.18 14.94
CA VAL A 85 11.87 15.57 16.11
C VAL A 85 11.29 16.98 15.93
N TYR A 86 10.20 17.27 16.65
CA TYR A 86 9.54 18.57 16.54
C TYR A 86 10.03 19.61 17.56
N PHE A 87 10.66 19.16 18.65
CA PHE A 87 11.27 20.05 19.64
C PHE A 87 12.77 19.77 19.71
N GLU A 88 13.59 20.81 19.75
CA GLU A 88 15.06 20.70 19.75
C GLU A 88 15.59 19.93 20.96
N ASP A 89 14.95 20.09 22.12
CA ASP A 89 15.29 19.39 23.36
C ASP A 89 15.10 17.86 23.28
N ASP A 90 14.28 17.38 22.33
CA ASP A 90 14.08 15.94 22.08
C ASP A 90 15.28 15.27 21.40
N LEU A 91 16.17 16.03 20.75
CA LEU A 91 17.38 15.48 20.13
C LEU A 91 18.24 14.74 21.16
N ARG A 92 18.36 15.30 22.36
CA ARG A 92 19.12 14.69 23.47
C ARG A 92 18.45 13.41 23.98
N ILE A 93 17.12 13.41 24.10
CA ILE A 93 16.35 12.24 24.54
C ILE A 93 16.50 11.10 23.53
N CYS A 94 16.31 11.40 22.25
CA CYS A 94 16.50 10.45 21.15
C CYS A 94 17.92 9.87 21.14
N ARG A 95 18.95 10.70 21.33
CA ARG A 95 20.35 10.26 21.40
C ARG A 95 20.55 9.17 22.45
N GLN A 96 20.15 9.44 23.70
CA GLN A 96 20.28 8.50 24.82
C GLN A 96 19.45 7.24 24.59
N MET A 97 18.27 7.38 23.99
CA MET A 97 17.44 6.24 23.63
C MET A 97 18.14 5.33 22.61
N MET A 98 18.76 5.88 21.56
CA MET A 98 19.51 5.05 20.59
C MET A 98 20.72 4.36 21.22
N GLU A 99 21.45 5.06 22.10
CA GLU A 99 22.59 4.50 22.84
C GLU A 99 22.22 3.31 23.73
N ARG A 100 20.99 3.29 24.27
CA ARG A 100 20.48 2.16 25.05
C ARG A 100 20.02 1.00 24.18
N MET A 101 19.61 1.27 22.94
CA MET A 101 19.07 0.26 22.03
C MET A 101 20.15 -0.50 21.26
N PHE A 102 21.22 0.19 20.86
CA PHE A 102 22.23 -0.35 19.96
C PHE A 102 23.64 -0.09 20.47
N SER A 103 24.59 -0.92 20.01
CA SER A 103 25.99 -0.70 20.32
C SER A 103 26.52 0.49 19.54
N LEU A 104 26.74 1.61 20.22
CA LEU A 104 27.33 2.82 19.66
C LEU A 104 28.78 2.58 19.22
N VAL A 105 29.13 3.05 18.03
CA VAL A 105 30.52 3.15 17.54
C VAL A 105 31.04 4.57 17.81
N GLU A 106 30.38 5.58 17.27
CA GLU A 106 30.75 6.98 17.45
C GLU A 106 29.57 7.94 17.20
N TRP A 107 29.66 9.14 17.77
CA TRP A 107 28.86 10.28 17.37
C TRP A 107 29.73 11.29 16.63
N ALA A 108 29.24 11.77 15.49
CA ALA A 108 29.80 12.89 14.77
C ALA A 108 28.85 14.09 14.89
N GLU A 109 29.33 15.14 15.56
CA GLU A 109 28.62 16.40 15.74
C GLU A 109 29.36 17.54 15.02
N SER A 110 28.63 18.42 14.35
CA SER A 110 29.22 19.56 13.67
C SER A 110 29.60 20.65 14.68
N GLU A 111 30.84 21.14 14.64
CA GLU A 111 31.30 22.23 15.50
C GLU A 111 30.53 23.53 15.23
N GLN A 112 29.94 24.10 16.28
CA GLN A 112 29.38 25.45 16.26
C GLN A 112 30.46 26.48 16.58
N ASN A 113 30.38 27.66 15.97
CA ASN A 113 31.20 28.81 16.36
C ASN A 113 30.30 30.06 16.48
N GLU A 114 30.75 31.07 17.23
CA GLU A 114 29.94 32.28 17.54
C GLU A 114 29.71 33.19 16.32
N VAL A 115 30.46 32.99 15.23
CA VAL A 115 30.56 33.94 14.11
C VAL A 115 29.79 33.48 12.87
N GLU A 116 29.60 32.18 12.69
CA GLU A 116 28.98 31.59 11.51
C GLU A 116 27.83 30.65 11.89
N PHE A 117 26.64 30.93 11.36
CA PHE A 117 25.52 29.99 11.39
C PHE A 117 25.81 28.81 10.46
N LYS A 118 26.14 27.67 11.06
CA LYS A 118 26.40 26.40 10.37
C LYS A 118 25.36 25.36 10.73
N PRO A 119 25.02 24.48 9.78
CA PRO A 119 24.12 23.36 10.03
C PRO A 119 24.71 22.44 11.11
N VAL A 120 23.96 22.23 12.20
CA VAL A 120 24.31 21.25 13.24
C VAL A 120 23.82 19.88 12.79
N LYS A 121 24.75 18.97 12.52
CA LYS A 121 24.41 17.57 12.19
C LYS A 121 24.78 16.70 13.38
N ILE A 122 23.82 15.91 13.85
CA ILE A 122 24.01 14.91 14.91
C ILE A 122 23.88 13.54 14.25
N ASN A 123 25.01 12.91 13.97
CA ASN A 123 25.05 11.62 13.28
C ASN A 123 25.65 10.57 14.21
N GLY A 124 24.93 9.50 14.48
CA GLY A 124 25.39 8.38 15.29
C GLY A 124 25.64 7.16 14.41
N VAL A 125 26.76 6.51 14.58
CA VAL A 125 27.08 5.23 13.93
C VAL A 125 26.94 4.12 14.95
N PHE A 126 26.17 3.09 14.60
CA PHE A 126 25.86 1.96 15.48
C PHE A 126 26.14 0.64 14.78
N ARG A 127 26.55 -0.39 15.54
CA ARG A 127 26.70 -1.75 15.00
C ARG A 127 25.34 -2.34 14.68
N LEU A 128 25.24 -3.04 13.56
CA LEU A 128 24.07 -3.83 13.23
C LEU A 128 23.90 -4.96 14.26
N PRO A 129 22.67 -5.26 14.70
CA PRO A 129 22.39 -6.51 15.41
C PRO A 129 22.85 -7.72 14.59
N ASP A 130 23.43 -8.73 15.24
CA ASP A 130 24.03 -9.89 14.56
C ASP A 130 23.07 -10.59 13.60
N TYR A 131 21.81 -10.73 13.99
CA TYR A 131 20.79 -11.40 13.17
C TYR A 131 20.45 -10.63 11.88
N LEU A 132 20.63 -9.30 11.86
CA LEU A 132 20.46 -8.46 10.67
C LEU A 132 21.72 -8.41 9.83
N LYS A 133 22.89 -8.37 10.48
CA LYS A 133 24.19 -8.48 9.81
C LYS A 133 24.27 -9.77 8.98
N GLN A 134 23.82 -10.90 9.53
CA GLN A 134 23.79 -12.21 8.85
C GLN A 134 22.88 -12.26 7.63
N GLN A 135 21.94 -11.32 7.46
CA GLN A 135 21.09 -11.24 6.26
C GLN A 135 21.80 -10.56 5.07
N ILE A 136 22.88 -9.83 5.33
CA ILE A 136 23.63 -9.11 4.29
C ILE A 136 24.74 -10.02 3.77
N SER A 137 24.92 -10.06 2.45
CA SER A 137 25.94 -10.90 1.79
C SER A 137 27.34 -10.59 2.32
N ASP A 138 28.14 -11.62 2.61
CA ASP A 138 29.54 -11.47 3.07
C ASP A 138 30.39 -10.69 2.07
N GLU A 139 30.10 -10.82 0.76
CA GLU A 139 30.74 -10.07 -0.32
C GLU A 139 30.59 -8.55 -0.14
N THR A 140 29.55 -8.09 0.56
CA THR A 140 29.32 -6.67 0.88
C THR A 140 30.46 -6.12 1.75
N TRP A 141 30.92 -6.91 2.72
CA TRP A 141 31.92 -6.51 3.71
C TRP A 141 33.33 -6.45 3.11
N GLU A 142 33.58 -7.19 2.03
CA GLU A 142 34.83 -7.16 1.27
C GLU A 142 35.04 -5.84 0.51
N MET A 143 33.98 -5.06 0.29
CA MET A 143 34.05 -3.78 -0.44
C MET A 143 34.35 -2.57 0.45
N CYS A 144 35.02 -2.74 1.59
CA CYS A 144 35.27 -1.64 2.54
C CYS A 144 33.98 -0.99 3.06
N ILE A 145 32.93 -1.79 3.27
CA ILE A 145 31.70 -1.38 3.97
C ILE A 145 31.74 -1.97 5.39
N ASP A 146 31.39 -1.17 6.38
CA ASP A 146 31.37 -1.60 7.78
C ASP A 146 30.03 -2.23 8.15
N ASP A 147 30.00 -3.10 9.16
CA ASP A 147 28.77 -3.76 9.66
C ASP A 147 27.94 -2.84 10.57
N THR A 148 27.79 -1.59 10.14
CA THR A 148 27.16 -0.51 10.88
C THR A 148 25.98 0.09 10.12
N PHE A 149 25.20 0.88 10.83
CA PHE A 149 24.22 1.79 10.25
C PHE A 149 24.36 3.19 10.86
N GLU A 150 23.95 4.21 10.10
CA GLU A 150 23.98 5.62 10.53
C GLU A 150 22.56 6.08 10.91
N ILE A 151 22.42 6.72 12.08
CA ILE A 151 21.23 7.47 12.47
C ILE A 151 21.55 8.97 12.44
N GLN A 152 20.73 9.75 11.75
CA GLN A 152 20.79 11.21 11.77
C GLN A 152 19.64 11.75 12.63
N LEU A 153 19.95 12.54 13.64
CA LEU A 153 18.96 13.21 14.50
C LEU A 153 18.83 14.68 14.09
N LYS A 154 17.61 15.13 13.79
CA LYS A 154 17.35 16.49 13.28
C LYS A 154 16.04 17.04 13.80
N THR A 155 15.87 18.36 13.76
CA THR A 155 14.53 18.95 13.88
C THR A 155 13.82 18.92 12.52
N VAL A 156 12.49 18.94 12.51
CA VAL A 156 11.69 18.99 11.26
C VAL A 156 12.05 20.23 10.42
N PHE A 157 12.28 21.38 11.06
CA PHE A 157 12.70 22.58 10.33
C PHE A 157 14.09 22.43 9.73
N PHE A 158 15.02 21.84 10.48
CA PHE A 158 16.37 21.60 9.98
C PHE A 158 16.39 20.58 8.83
N GLU A 159 15.64 19.47 8.91
CA GLU A 159 15.57 18.49 7.81
C GLU A 159 15.00 19.13 6.54
N GLY A 160 13.94 19.92 6.65
CA GLY A 160 13.34 20.61 5.50
C GLY A 160 14.34 21.53 4.78
N TRP A 161 15.13 22.29 5.53
CA TRP A 161 16.20 23.10 4.96
C TRP A 161 17.35 22.25 4.41
N HIS A 162 17.75 21.19 5.12
CA HIS A 162 18.87 20.31 4.76
C HIS A 162 18.64 19.57 3.44
N GLU A 163 17.42 19.10 3.16
CA GLU A 163 17.12 18.43 1.89
C GLU A 163 17.23 19.39 0.69
N ILE A 164 16.77 20.65 0.86
CA ILE A 164 16.91 21.69 -0.17
C ILE A 164 18.39 22.04 -0.37
N GLU A 165 19.15 22.21 0.72
CA GLU A 165 20.59 22.49 0.65
C GLU A 165 21.35 21.39 -0.09
N HIS A 166 21.08 20.14 0.27
CA HIS A 166 21.77 18.99 -0.30
C HIS A 166 21.48 18.83 -1.80
N ASP A 167 20.25 19.07 -2.25
CA ASP A 167 19.92 18.92 -3.66
C ASP A 167 20.33 20.14 -4.49
N MET A 168 19.98 21.36 -4.04
CA MET A 168 20.19 22.58 -4.81
C MET A 168 21.61 23.11 -4.74
N LYS A 169 22.28 22.98 -3.59
CA LYS A 169 23.59 23.60 -3.33
C LYS A 169 24.73 22.60 -3.41
N TYR A 170 24.59 21.44 -2.77
CA TYR A 170 25.66 20.43 -2.74
C TYR A 170 25.80 19.68 -4.09
N LYS A 171 24.69 19.26 -4.72
CA LYS A 171 24.76 18.64 -6.06
C LYS A 171 24.83 19.67 -7.20
N GLY A 172 24.24 20.85 -7.03
CA GLY A 172 24.16 21.91 -8.03
C GLY A 172 25.34 22.91 -8.03
N GLY A 173 26.56 22.48 -7.68
CA GLY A 173 27.68 23.37 -7.32
C GLY A 173 27.99 24.54 -8.27
N GLU A 174 27.83 24.38 -9.58
CA GLU A 174 28.02 25.47 -10.56
C GLU A 174 27.02 26.62 -10.39
N LEU A 175 25.79 26.33 -9.95
CA LEU A 175 24.71 27.30 -9.81
C LEU A 175 25.03 28.40 -8.78
N TRP A 176 25.87 28.07 -7.78
CA TRP A 176 26.18 28.91 -6.62
C TRP A 176 27.55 29.60 -6.72
N SER A 177 28.37 29.24 -7.70
CA SER A 177 29.70 29.82 -7.90
C SER A 177 29.60 31.34 -8.11
N GLY A 178 30.35 32.11 -7.32
CA GLY A 178 30.36 33.59 -7.36
C GLY A 178 29.13 34.29 -6.75
N LYS A 179 28.15 33.56 -6.19
CA LYS A 179 26.88 34.12 -5.66
C LYS A 179 26.84 34.18 -4.13
N ASN A 180 27.86 34.77 -3.51
CA ASN A 180 28.04 34.78 -2.05
C ASN A 180 26.87 35.45 -1.29
N SER A 181 26.21 36.46 -1.86
CA SER A 181 25.06 37.12 -1.25
C SER A 181 23.86 36.17 -1.09
N PHE A 182 23.55 35.36 -2.09
CA PHE A 182 22.49 34.35 -2.02
C PHE A 182 22.84 33.20 -1.07
N ALA A 183 24.10 32.76 -1.05
CA ALA A 183 24.56 31.76 -0.08
C ALA A 183 24.40 32.28 1.36
N ARG A 184 24.74 33.55 1.60
CA ARG A 184 24.53 34.21 2.90
C ARG A 184 23.04 34.32 3.26
N TYR A 185 22.19 34.69 2.30
CA TYR A 185 20.74 34.73 2.51
C TYR A 185 20.18 33.35 2.86
N PHE A 186 20.62 32.30 2.16
CA PHE A 186 20.20 30.93 2.45
C PHE A 186 20.62 30.45 3.85
N ASN A 187 21.80 30.87 4.33
CA ASN A 187 22.22 30.63 5.71
C ASN A 187 21.39 31.44 6.73
N SER A 188 20.90 32.63 6.38
CA SER A 188 20.00 33.41 7.26
C SER A 188 18.62 32.76 7.43
N ILE A 189 18.17 31.98 6.43
CA ILE A 189 16.96 31.16 6.55
C ILE A 189 17.18 30.08 7.62
N LEU A 190 18.33 29.40 7.60
CA LEU A 190 18.68 28.41 8.63
C LEU A 190 18.65 29.05 10.03
N ALA A 191 19.25 30.23 10.20
CA ALA A 191 19.22 30.95 11.48
C ALA A 191 17.80 31.29 11.96
N THR A 192 16.89 31.60 11.02
CA THR A 192 15.48 31.85 11.33
C THR A 192 14.78 30.58 11.79
N LEU A 193 15.06 29.44 11.14
CA LEU A 193 14.48 28.15 11.50
C LEU A 193 14.96 27.67 12.88
N GLU A 194 16.24 27.84 13.19
CA GLU A 194 16.79 27.53 14.53
C GLU A 194 16.15 28.42 15.61
N LEU A 195 15.91 29.70 15.31
CA LEU A 195 15.17 30.59 16.21
C LEU A 195 13.73 30.10 16.42
N CYS A 196 13.06 29.60 15.38
CA CYS A 196 11.72 29.03 15.50
C CYS A 196 11.71 27.80 16.42
N ASP A 197 12.67 26.89 16.29
CA ASP A 197 12.80 25.72 17.16
C ASP A 197 12.92 26.13 18.65
N LYS A 198 13.81 27.08 18.97
CA LYS A 198 13.98 27.61 20.35
C LYS A 198 12.74 28.35 20.86
N SER A 199 12.08 29.10 19.99
CA SER A 199 10.90 29.89 20.34
C SER A 199 9.71 29.01 20.69
N LEU A 200 9.53 27.87 20.02
CA LEU A 200 8.48 26.91 20.34
C LEU A 200 8.65 26.33 21.74
N VAL A 201 9.87 25.90 22.10
CA VAL A 201 10.16 25.39 23.45
C VAL A 201 9.85 26.46 24.51
N THR A 202 10.39 27.67 24.31
CA THR A 202 10.20 28.80 25.24
C THR A 202 8.72 29.17 25.41
N LEU A 203 7.95 29.17 24.32
CA LEU A 203 6.51 29.46 24.35
C LEU A 203 5.76 28.47 25.25
N PHE A 204 6.01 27.17 25.08
CA PHE A 204 5.32 26.13 25.87
C PHE A 204 5.78 26.09 27.32
N GLU A 205 7.04 26.42 27.61
CA GLU A 205 7.52 26.58 29.00
C GLU A 205 6.81 27.74 29.71
N ASN A 206 6.68 28.89 29.05
CA ASN A 206 5.95 30.04 29.58
C ASN A 206 4.46 29.72 29.79
N LEU A 207 3.82 29.09 28.81
CA LEU A 207 2.43 28.64 28.91
C LEU A 207 2.25 27.64 30.06
N GLY A 208 3.15 26.66 30.20
CA GLY A 208 3.12 25.69 31.31
C GLY A 208 3.20 26.37 32.68
N HIS A 209 4.03 27.42 32.81
CA HIS A 209 4.14 28.20 34.04
C HIS A 209 2.91 29.05 34.34
N GLU A 210 2.25 29.63 33.33
CA GLU A 210 0.96 30.33 33.50
C GLU A 210 -0.13 29.36 33.95
N LEU A 211 -0.28 28.22 33.26
CA LEU A 211 -1.27 27.19 33.60
C LEU A 211 -1.04 26.58 34.98
N TYR A 212 0.23 26.45 35.40
CA TYR A 212 0.60 26.08 36.76
C TYR A 212 0.04 27.08 37.80
N LYS A 213 0.19 28.39 37.57
CA LYS A 213 -0.34 29.42 38.48
C LYS A 213 -1.85 29.45 38.52
N GLU A 214 -2.50 29.18 37.39
CA GLU A 214 -3.96 29.06 37.27
C GLU A 214 -4.51 27.76 37.88
N ARG A 215 -3.64 26.83 38.30
CA ARG A 215 -4.00 25.49 38.78
C ARG A 215 -4.72 24.65 37.73
N ASN A 216 -4.50 24.96 36.44
CA ASN A 216 -4.94 24.11 35.34
C ASN A 216 -3.92 22.99 35.15
N TRP A 217 -4.00 21.96 35.98
CA TRP A 217 -3.01 20.88 36.06
C TRP A 217 -2.90 20.07 34.76
N ALA A 218 -4.05 19.76 34.14
CA ALA A 218 -4.09 19.03 32.88
C ALA A 218 -3.42 19.83 31.74
N GLY A 219 -3.74 21.12 31.61
CA GLY A 219 -3.12 22.00 30.64
C GLY A 219 -1.63 22.19 30.90
N MET A 220 -1.24 22.37 32.16
CA MET A 220 0.15 22.48 32.59
C MET A 220 0.95 21.26 32.18
N MET A 221 0.48 20.04 32.46
CA MET A 221 1.18 18.81 32.07
C MET A 221 1.34 18.71 30.55
N LYS A 222 0.30 19.06 29.79
CA LYS A 222 0.34 19.04 28.32
C LYS A 222 1.37 20.02 27.76
N ALA A 223 1.41 21.26 28.27
CA ALA A 223 2.36 22.29 27.85
C ALA A 223 3.80 21.98 28.29
N HIS A 224 3.97 21.46 29.51
CA HIS A 224 5.27 21.16 30.09
C HIS A 224 5.93 19.93 29.47
N TYR A 225 5.21 18.80 29.37
CA TYR A 225 5.78 17.54 28.90
C TYR A 225 5.78 17.39 27.37
N ARG A 226 4.93 18.11 26.64
CA ARG A 226 4.93 18.16 25.16
C ARG A 226 4.97 16.79 24.48
N LEU A 227 4.22 15.81 25.02
CA LEU A 227 4.09 14.48 24.44
C LEU A 227 2.79 14.36 23.63
N LYS A 228 2.74 13.37 22.73
CA LYS A 228 1.51 12.93 22.07
C LYS A 228 0.59 12.26 23.08
N MET A 229 -0.26 13.06 23.70
CA MET A 229 -1.22 12.61 24.70
C MET A 229 -2.56 12.20 24.08
N GLU A 230 -3.16 11.15 24.61
CA GLU A 230 -4.56 10.79 24.40
C GLU A 230 -5.48 11.76 25.13
N GLU A 231 -6.65 12.04 24.55
CA GLU A 231 -7.65 12.89 25.18
C GLU A 231 -8.39 12.11 26.27
N ARG A 232 -8.03 12.37 27.53
CA ARG A 232 -8.75 11.86 28.69
C ARG A 232 -8.90 12.92 29.77
N PRO A 233 -10.06 12.99 30.42
CA PRO A 233 -10.24 13.89 31.55
C PRO A 233 -9.34 13.49 32.71
N MET A 234 -8.84 14.49 33.41
CA MET A 234 -8.14 14.29 34.68
C MET A 234 -9.13 13.72 35.71
N TYR A 235 -8.68 12.80 36.56
CA TYR A 235 -9.50 12.31 37.66
C TYR A 235 -9.85 13.46 38.61
N PRO A 236 -11.14 13.64 38.99
CA PRO A 236 -11.53 14.65 39.97
C PRO A 236 -10.75 14.55 41.29
N GLU A 237 -10.47 13.33 41.75
CA GLU A 237 -9.71 13.07 42.97
C GLU A 237 -8.24 13.49 42.86
N LEU A 238 -7.65 13.31 41.68
CA LEU A 238 -6.29 13.78 41.41
C LEU A 238 -6.25 15.31 41.44
N GLU A 239 -7.19 15.96 40.76
CA GLU A 239 -7.30 17.42 40.76
C GLU A 239 -7.53 17.99 42.16
N GLU A 240 -8.38 17.34 42.96
CA GLU A 240 -8.63 17.73 44.36
C GLU A 240 -7.36 17.61 45.21
N LEU A 241 -6.61 16.51 45.10
CA LEU A 241 -5.35 16.33 45.82
C LEU A 241 -4.32 17.40 45.46
N LEU A 242 -4.18 17.72 44.17
CA LEU A 242 -3.28 18.78 43.70
C LEU A 242 -3.70 20.17 44.19
N ASN A 243 -5.01 20.46 44.21
CA ASN A 243 -5.53 21.74 44.66
C ASN A 243 -5.42 21.95 46.18
N ASN A 244 -5.57 20.88 46.95
CA ASN A 244 -5.59 20.93 48.41
C ASN A 244 -4.19 20.89 49.06
N ASP A 245 -3.14 20.54 48.32
CA ASP A 245 -1.78 20.60 48.82
C ASP A 245 -1.25 22.05 48.88
N ARG A 246 -1.14 22.57 50.11
CA ARG A 246 -0.65 23.92 50.40
C ARG A 246 0.79 23.96 50.89
N SER A 247 1.54 22.86 50.81
CA SER A 247 2.95 22.83 51.19
C SER A 247 3.82 23.71 50.28
N GLU A 248 4.98 24.16 50.77
CA GLU A 248 5.92 24.99 49.99
C GLU A 248 6.45 24.28 48.73
N GLU A 249 6.50 22.95 48.78
CA GLU A 249 6.83 22.05 47.68
C GLU A 249 5.65 21.15 47.34
N ASN A 250 4.51 21.79 47.01
CA ASN A 250 3.28 21.07 46.71
C ASN A 250 3.42 20.10 45.52
N LEU A 251 2.54 19.10 45.47
CA LEU A 251 2.46 18.06 44.44
C LEU A 251 2.48 18.65 43.02
N GLY A 252 1.71 19.72 42.76
CA GLY A 252 1.67 20.39 41.46
C GLY A 252 3.02 20.98 41.04
N LYS A 253 3.76 21.56 42.00
CA LYS A 253 5.10 22.13 41.78
C LYS A 253 6.12 21.03 41.51
N ARG A 254 6.03 19.89 42.21
CA ARG A 254 6.89 18.71 41.97
C ARG A 254 6.62 18.11 40.59
N LEU A 255 5.35 18.02 40.18
CA LEU A 255 4.96 17.62 38.82
C LEU A 255 5.53 18.56 37.76
N PHE A 256 5.42 19.88 37.94
CA PHE A 256 5.94 20.87 36.99
C PHE A 256 7.47 20.94 36.95
N LYS A 257 8.16 20.75 38.08
CA LYS A 257 9.63 20.72 38.12
C LYS A 257 10.23 19.47 37.51
N THR A 258 9.48 18.36 37.46
CA THR A 258 9.99 17.09 36.93
C THR A 258 10.29 17.26 35.45
N SER A 259 11.51 16.90 35.04
CA SER A 259 11.93 17.12 33.66
C SER A 259 11.21 16.15 32.71
N ARG A 260 11.05 16.61 31.46
CA ARG A 260 10.50 15.78 30.39
C ARG A 260 11.31 14.50 30.16
N GLN A 261 12.64 14.57 30.32
CA GLN A 261 13.52 13.40 30.19
C GLN A 261 13.17 12.31 31.21
N VAL A 262 12.92 12.67 32.48
CA VAL A 262 12.55 11.70 33.52
C VAL A 262 11.27 10.96 33.14
N LEU A 263 10.22 11.69 32.73
CA LEU A 263 8.96 11.06 32.31
C LEU A 263 9.16 10.11 31.12
N VAL A 264 9.92 10.52 30.10
CA VAL A 264 10.20 9.67 28.94
C VAL A 264 10.96 8.41 29.34
N GLU A 265 11.93 8.51 30.26
CA GLU A 265 12.63 7.35 30.78
C GLU A 265 11.70 6.38 31.51
N GLU A 266 10.76 6.88 32.31
CA GLU A 266 9.75 6.03 32.96
C GLU A 266 8.82 5.36 31.97
N LEU A 267 8.38 6.07 30.93
CA LEU A 267 7.58 5.50 29.85
C LEU A 267 8.32 4.35 29.14
N LEU A 268 9.62 4.51 28.91
CA LEU A 268 10.46 3.50 28.24
C LEU A 268 10.79 2.29 29.13
N LYS A 269 10.73 2.44 30.46
CA LYS A 269 10.90 1.33 31.42
C LYS A 269 9.69 0.42 31.50
N GLN A 270 8.51 0.91 31.13
CA GLN A 270 7.28 0.12 31.20
C GLN A 270 7.40 -1.14 30.32
N PRO A 271 6.96 -2.32 30.82
CA PRO A 271 7.08 -3.58 30.10
C PRO A 271 6.20 -3.63 28.85
N ARG A 272 5.18 -2.77 28.80
CA ARG A 272 4.27 -2.57 27.67
C ARG A 272 4.05 -1.08 27.45
N ARG A 273 3.53 -0.73 26.29
CA ARG A 273 3.09 0.63 26.01
C ARG A 273 1.90 0.98 26.91
N VAL A 274 2.06 2.03 27.71
CA VAL A 274 0.98 2.59 28.53
C VAL A 274 0.30 3.75 27.78
N PRO A 275 -1.03 3.95 27.95
CA PRO A 275 -1.70 5.13 27.43
C PRO A 275 -1.06 6.41 27.98
N ILE A 276 -0.71 7.36 27.12
CA ILE A 276 -0.08 8.62 27.57
C ILE A 276 -1.18 9.66 27.75
N ASN A 277 -1.57 9.93 28.98
CA ASN A 277 -2.57 10.94 29.32
C ASN A 277 -2.21 11.62 30.66
N VAL A 278 -3.00 12.60 31.08
CA VAL A 278 -2.71 13.38 32.30
C VAL A 278 -2.63 12.52 33.58
N ASN A 279 -3.43 11.45 33.67
CA ASN A 279 -3.48 10.58 34.85
C ASN A 279 -2.27 9.64 34.89
N THR A 280 -1.92 9.02 33.76
CA THR A 280 -0.75 8.13 33.68
C THR A 280 0.56 8.91 33.82
N ILE A 281 0.64 10.14 33.29
CA ILE A 281 1.77 11.02 33.53
C ILE A 281 1.92 11.32 35.03
N ALA A 282 0.84 11.70 35.71
CA ALA A 282 0.89 11.97 37.14
C ALA A 282 1.30 10.72 37.95
N ALA A 283 0.85 9.54 37.53
CA ALA A 283 1.22 8.27 38.14
C ALA A 283 2.71 7.94 37.97
N LEU A 284 3.24 8.04 36.74
CA LEU A 284 4.66 7.78 36.46
C LEU A 284 5.58 8.77 37.17
N VAL A 285 5.21 10.04 37.20
CA VAL A 285 5.97 11.05 37.95
C VAL A 285 5.88 10.80 39.46
N ASN A 286 4.75 10.28 39.94
CA ASN A 286 4.64 9.84 41.33
C ASN A 286 5.53 8.65 41.64
N GLU A 287 5.57 7.66 40.77
CA GLU A 287 6.44 6.49 40.90
C GLU A 287 7.93 6.85 40.87
N ALA A 288 8.34 7.84 40.09
CA ALA A 288 9.75 8.16 39.89
C ALA A 288 10.32 9.24 40.81
N VAL A 289 9.49 10.21 41.23
CA VAL A 289 9.97 11.42 41.92
C VAL A 289 9.11 11.80 43.13
N ILE A 290 7.79 11.70 43.04
CA ILE A 290 6.90 12.29 44.06
C ILE A 290 6.73 11.36 45.28
N HIS A 291 6.48 10.08 45.05
CA HIS A 291 6.25 9.05 46.07
C HIS A 291 5.22 9.47 47.15
N ASP A 292 4.11 10.10 46.75
CA ASP A 292 3.00 10.42 47.66
C ASP A 292 2.04 9.22 47.77
N GLU A 293 1.83 8.73 49.00
CA GLU A 293 1.01 7.55 49.28
C GLU A 293 -0.46 7.72 48.87
N ARG A 294 -1.00 8.94 48.88
CA ARG A 294 -2.40 9.20 48.50
C ARG A 294 -2.57 9.10 47.00
N LEU A 295 -1.60 9.61 46.24
CA LEU A 295 -1.54 9.45 44.79
C LEU A 295 -1.33 7.98 44.40
N GLU A 296 -0.40 7.29 45.07
CA GLU A 296 -0.15 5.87 44.82
C GLU A 296 -1.41 5.02 45.04
N LYS A 297 -2.10 5.25 46.15
CA LYS A 297 -3.39 4.59 46.43
C LYS A 297 -4.44 4.91 45.36
N LEU A 298 -4.59 6.18 44.98
CA LEU A 298 -5.56 6.59 43.96
C LEU A 298 -5.30 5.87 42.63
N PHE A 299 -4.05 5.84 42.18
CA PHE A 299 -3.66 5.24 40.91
C PHE A 299 -3.78 3.71 40.91
N HIS A 300 -3.51 3.07 42.05
CA HIS A 300 -3.75 1.64 42.25
C HIS A 300 -5.25 1.31 42.25
N ASP A 301 -6.07 2.05 43.01
CA ASP A 301 -7.52 1.81 43.11
C ASP A 301 -8.24 2.03 41.77
N ARG A 302 -7.73 2.93 40.93
CA ARG A 302 -8.25 3.22 39.59
C ARG A 302 -7.63 2.35 38.50
N ASP A 303 -6.62 1.55 38.81
CA ASP A 303 -5.82 0.79 37.85
C ASP A 303 -5.36 1.67 36.66
N VAL A 304 -4.71 2.80 36.97
CA VAL A 304 -4.50 3.92 36.02
C VAL A 304 -3.79 3.54 34.71
N PHE A 305 -2.97 2.49 34.73
CA PHE A 305 -2.23 2.02 33.55
C PHE A 305 -3.10 1.16 32.62
N ASP A 306 -4.23 0.66 33.11
CA ASP A 306 -5.23 -0.13 32.38
C ASP A 306 -6.58 0.58 32.22
N ASP A 307 -6.83 1.62 33.00
CA ASP A 307 -8.03 2.44 32.87
C ASP A 307 -8.14 2.96 31.43
N GLY A 308 -9.33 2.80 30.84
CA GLY A 308 -9.69 3.09 29.45
C GLY A 308 -8.81 2.46 28.36
N ASN A 309 -8.12 1.37 28.65
CA ASN A 309 -7.46 0.58 27.63
C ASN A 309 -8.53 -0.14 26.77
N GLU A 310 -9.05 0.51 25.72
CA GLU A 310 -9.89 -0.19 24.71
C GLU A 310 -9.08 -1.28 23.97
N ASN A 311 -7.75 -1.26 24.10
CA ASN A 311 -6.81 -2.24 23.55
C ASN A 311 -6.59 -3.47 24.45
N ILE A 312 -7.56 -3.88 25.28
CA ILE A 312 -7.57 -5.24 25.87
C ILE A 312 -7.59 -6.35 24.78
N GLY A 313 -7.59 -6.00 23.48
CA GLY A 313 -7.40 -6.92 22.35
C GLY A 313 -6.02 -6.93 21.68
N GLU A 314 -5.09 -6.03 22.03
CA GLU A 314 -3.70 -6.10 21.54
C GLU A 314 -2.78 -6.55 22.68
N GLU A 315 -3.05 -7.76 23.20
CA GLU A 315 -1.91 -8.63 23.49
C GLU A 315 -0.98 -8.52 22.27
N MET A 316 0.31 -8.29 22.48
CA MET A 316 1.30 -8.74 21.52
C MET A 316 1.19 -10.27 21.44
N THR A 317 0.13 -10.80 20.83
CA THR A 317 0.08 -12.17 20.38
C THR A 317 1.00 -12.23 19.19
N PHE A 318 2.31 -12.25 19.48
CA PHE A 318 3.25 -12.92 18.61
C PHE A 318 2.64 -14.29 18.30
N GLY A 319 2.17 -14.48 17.07
CA GLY A 319 1.81 -15.80 16.55
C GLY A 319 0.32 -16.16 16.40
N LYS A 320 -0.68 -15.32 16.73
CA LYS A 320 -2.06 -15.64 16.31
C LYS A 320 -2.25 -15.27 14.84
N LEU A 321 -2.22 -16.28 13.97
CA LEU A 321 -2.54 -16.13 12.55
C LEU A 321 -3.99 -15.64 12.40
N ARG A 322 -4.16 -14.46 11.80
CA ARG A 322 -5.47 -13.98 11.36
C ARG A 322 -5.77 -14.54 9.96
N PRO A 323 -7.01 -15.00 9.69
CA PRO A 323 -7.34 -15.55 8.39
C PRO A 323 -7.23 -14.47 7.30
N LEU A 324 -6.69 -14.86 6.14
CA LEU A 324 -6.71 -13.98 4.98
C LEU A 324 -8.13 -13.86 4.44
N ARG A 325 -8.52 -12.65 4.03
CA ARG A 325 -9.81 -12.41 3.40
C ARG A 325 -9.67 -12.49 1.89
N LYS A 326 -10.49 -13.34 1.26
CA LYS A 326 -10.51 -13.54 -0.19
C LYS A 326 -11.25 -12.38 -0.88
N VAL A 327 -10.64 -11.82 -1.92
CA VAL A 327 -11.18 -10.79 -2.80
C VAL A 327 -11.24 -11.34 -4.22
N THR A 328 -12.45 -11.47 -4.77
CA THR A 328 -12.66 -11.95 -6.14
C THR A 328 -12.33 -10.84 -7.14
N VAL A 329 -11.55 -11.19 -8.16
CA VAL A 329 -11.10 -10.27 -9.24
C VAL A 329 -11.50 -10.72 -10.64
N PHE A 330 -12.05 -11.93 -10.75
CA PHE A 330 -12.70 -12.47 -11.93
C PHE A 330 -13.60 -13.64 -11.52
N LYS A 331 -14.77 -13.74 -12.13
CA LYS A 331 -15.72 -14.84 -11.95
C LYS A 331 -16.45 -15.05 -13.26
N ALA A 332 -16.65 -16.29 -13.69
CA ALA A 332 -17.47 -16.60 -14.86
C ALA A 332 -18.19 -17.92 -14.64
N LEU A 333 -19.47 -17.96 -15.03
CA LEU A 333 -20.27 -19.17 -15.09
C LEU A 333 -20.91 -19.24 -16.48
N VAL A 334 -20.39 -20.13 -17.32
CA VAL A 334 -20.72 -20.24 -18.75
C VAL A 334 -20.83 -21.70 -19.15
N ASN A 335 -21.50 -21.98 -20.25
CA ASN A 335 -21.53 -23.28 -20.92
C ASN A 335 -20.48 -23.31 -22.05
N LEU A 336 -19.85 -24.46 -22.26
CA LEU A 336 -18.97 -24.68 -23.41
C LEU A 336 -19.81 -24.84 -24.69
N SER A 337 -19.33 -24.23 -25.77
CA SER A 337 -19.98 -24.35 -27.07
C SER A 337 -19.80 -25.76 -27.66
N THR A 338 -20.90 -26.38 -28.05
CA THR A 338 -20.93 -27.69 -28.74
C THR A 338 -21.06 -27.56 -30.26
N TYR A 339 -20.84 -26.35 -30.81
CA TYR A 339 -20.95 -26.14 -32.26
C TYR A 339 -19.80 -26.80 -33.04
N LYS A 340 -18.58 -26.77 -32.49
CA LYS A 340 -17.38 -27.33 -33.12
C LYS A 340 -16.98 -28.70 -32.56
N TYR A 341 -17.38 -28.99 -31.33
CA TYR A 341 -16.96 -30.16 -30.56
C TYR A 341 -18.19 -30.86 -30.00
N SER A 342 -18.12 -32.19 -29.83
CA SER A 342 -19.07 -32.86 -28.97
C SER A 342 -18.95 -32.34 -27.53
N ARG A 343 -19.95 -32.58 -26.69
CA ARG A 343 -19.92 -32.19 -25.27
C ARG A 343 -18.65 -32.72 -24.58
N HIS A 344 -18.35 -33.99 -24.81
CA HIS A 344 -17.20 -34.70 -24.29
C HIS A 344 -15.88 -34.09 -24.78
N ASP A 345 -15.74 -33.90 -26.10
CA ASP A 345 -14.52 -33.33 -26.69
C ASP A 345 -14.27 -31.89 -26.24
N ALA A 346 -15.35 -31.10 -26.06
CA ALA A 346 -15.24 -29.74 -25.52
C ALA A 346 -14.72 -29.75 -24.08
N CYS A 347 -15.19 -30.67 -23.24
CA CYS A 347 -14.72 -30.81 -21.87
C CYS A 347 -13.24 -31.20 -21.80
N ILE A 348 -12.82 -32.21 -22.58
CA ILE A 348 -11.43 -32.66 -22.68
C ILE A 348 -10.52 -31.53 -23.16
N GLU A 349 -10.93 -30.83 -24.21
CA GLU A 349 -10.13 -29.75 -24.77
C GLU A 349 -10.04 -28.55 -23.82
N ALA A 350 -11.10 -28.25 -23.07
CA ALA A 350 -11.06 -27.23 -22.03
C ALA A 350 -10.10 -27.61 -20.90
N ALA A 351 -10.07 -28.89 -20.51
CA ALA A 351 -9.13 -29.40 -19.52
C ALA A 351 -7.68 -29.24 -20.00
N ARG A 352 -7.39 -29.57 -21.27
CA ARG A 352 -6.04 -29.40 -21.87
C ARG A 352 -5.60 -27.94 -21.89
N LEU A 353 -6.48 -27.01 -22.26
CA LEU A 353 -6.16 -25.59 -22.28
C LEU A 353 -5.92 -25.02 -20.88
N ALA A 354 -6.70 -25.46 -19.89
CA ALA A 354 -6.50 -25.11 -18.49
C ALA A 354 -5.18 -25.70 -17.96
N TYR A 355 -4.90 -26.96 -18.30
CA TYR A 355 -3.69 -27.66 -17.90
C TYR A 355 -2.42 -27.07 -18.51
N SER A 356 -2.43 -26.74 -19.81
CA SER A 356 -1.30 -26.08 -20.47
C SER A 356 -0.93 -24.76 -19.79
N TRP A 357 -1.93 -23.96 -19.36
CA TRP A 357 -1.66 -22.75 -18.60
C TRP A 357 -1.05 -23.01 -17.22
N ILE A 358 -1.44 -24.11 -16.56
CA ILE A 358 -0.81 -24.55 -15.31
C ILE A 358 0.63 -25.00 -15.57
N TYR A 359 0.84 -25.85 -16.58
CA TYR A 359 2.16 -26.38 -16.91
C TYR A 359 3.15 -25.25 -17.25
N ASP A 360 2.72 -24.26 -18.04
CA ASP A 360 3.55 -23.08 -18.34
C ASP A 360 3.91 -22.29 -17.07
N LYS A 361 2.99 -22.21 -16.11
CA LYS A 361 3.14 -21.39 -14.91
C LYS A 361 3.89 -22.08 -13.78
N TYR A 362 3.75 -23.39 -13.64
CA TYR A 362 4.25 -24.18 -12.50
C TYR A 362 5.28 -25.23 -12.91
N GLY A 363 5.36 -25.63 -14.18
CA GLY A 363 6.21 -26.73 -14.66
C GLY A 363 7.71 -26.50 -14.47
N HIS A 364 8.16 -25.24 -14.41
CA HIS A 364 9.56 -24.92 -14.14
C HIS A 364 9.91 -24.96 -12.63
N LEU A 365 8.91 -24.95 -11.75
CA LEU A 365 9.12 -25.02 -10.30
C LEU A 365 9.38 -26.46 -9.84
N ASP A 366 8.90 -27.43 -10.61
CA ASP A 366 9.02 -28.85 -10.29
C ASP A 366 8.93 -29.70 -11.57
N GLY A 367 10.02 -30.41 -11.89
CA GLY A 367 10.17 -31.18 -13.12
C GLY A 367 9.30 -32.45 -13.22
N ASP A 368 8.59 -32.80 -12.16
CA ASP A 368 7.74 -34.00 -12.08
C ASP A 368 6.25 -33.73 -12.43
N LEU A 369 5.91 -32.53 -12.91
CA LEU A 369 4.56 -32.22 -13.37
C LEU A 369 4.21 -33.07 -14.62
N PRO A 370 3.05 -33.77 -14.62
CA PRO A 370 2.63 -34.56 -15.78
C PRO A 370 2.58 -33.72 -17.06
N THR A 371 2.82 -34.31 -18.23
CA THR A 371 2.73 -33.56 -19.50
C THR A 371 1.31 -33.41 -20.02
N GLU A 372 0.38 -34.23 -19.53
CA GLU A 372 -1.03 -34.28 -19.92
C GLU A 372 -1.93 -34.14 -18.68
N PRO A 373 -3.20 -33.71 -18.85
CA PRO A 373 -4.14 -33.58 -17.74
C PRO A 373 -4.35 -34.93 -17.02
N MET A 374 -4.19 -34.93 -15.70
CA MET A 374 -4.53 -36.05 -14.83
C MET A 374 -4.90 -35.57 -13.42
N THR A 375 -5.52 -36.44 -12.63
CA THR A 375 -5.79 -36.17 -11.21
C THR A 375 -4.48 -36.22 -10.43
N PHE A 376 -4.14 -35.12 -9.74
CA PHE A 376 -3.02 -35.07 -8.80
C PHE A 376 -3.15 -33.89 -7.83
N GLU A 377 -2.41 -33.98 -6.73
CA GLU A 377 -2.20 -32.89 -5.78
C GLU A 377 -0.71 -32.65 -5.58
N LYS A 378 -0.32 -31.38 -5.60
CA LYS A 378 1.03 -30.93 -5.31
C LYS A 378 1.01 -29.75 -4.36
N ASN A 379 1.80 -29.85 -3.30
CA ASN A 379 2.04 -28.79 -2.34
C ASN A 379 3.54 -28.48 -2.34
N LEU A 380 3.89 -27.25 -2.71
CA LEU A 380 5.25 -26.70 -2.68
C LEU A 380 5.27 -25.49 -1.73
N LEU A 381 6.45 -25.06 -1.31
CA LEU A 381 6.56 -23.88 -0.43
C LEU A 381 6.01 -22.64 -1.15
N GLY A 382 4.89 -22.12 -0.67
CA GLY A 382 4.21 -20.96 -1.24
C GLY A 382 3.35 -21.24 -2.47
N TYR A 383 3.20 -22.50 -2.89
CA TYR A 383 2.37 -22.89 -4.04
C TYR A 383 1.54 -24.14 -3.73
N ARG A 384 0.30 -24.17 -4.20
CA ARG A 384 -0.56 -25.36 -4.14
C ARG A 384 -1.24 -25.56 -5.46
N LEU A 385 -1.30 -26.80 -5.91
CA LEU A 385 -1.97 -27.20 -7.14
C LEU A 385 -2.75 -28.48 -6.87
N VAL A 386 -4.05 -28.43 -7.05
CA VAL A 386 -4.95 -29.59 -6.94
C VAL A 386 -5.72 -29.69 -8.24
N ILE A 387 -5.63 -30.83 -8.92
CA ILE A 387 -6.39 -31.14 -10.13
C ILE A 387 -7.15 -32.44 -9.91
N VAL A 388 -8.44 -32.42 -10.22
CA VAL A 388 -9.29 -33.60 -10.35
C VAL A 388 -9.69 -33.70 -11.81
N TYR A 389 -9.37 -34.79 -12.48
CA TYR A 389 -9.64 -35.01 -13.89
C TYR A 389 -10.31 -36.38 -14.09
N GLU A 390 -11.61 -36.34 -14.41
CA GLU A 390 -12.46 -37.52 -14.61
C GLU A 390 -13.14 -37.44 -15.99
N PRO A 391 -12.38 -37.70 -17.08
CA PRO A 391 -12.89 -37.54 -18.43
C PRO A 391 -14.08 -38.46 -18.75
N GLU A 392 -14.15 -39.63 -18.13
CA GLU A 392 -15.27 -40.58 -18.24
C GLU A 392 -16.61 -39.98 -17.77
N HIS A 393 -16.57 -38.98 -16.89
CA HIS A 393 -17.74 -38.28 -16.34
C HIS A 393 -17.93 -36.88 -16.93
N ASP A 394 -17.20 -36.52 -17.99
CA ASP A 394 -17.15 -35.15 -18.52
C ASP A 394 -16.81 -34.11 -17.44
N TYR A 395 -15.96 -34.47 -16.48
CA TYR A 395 -15.70 -33.65 -15.29
C TYR A 395 -14.22 -33.34 -15.09
N TRP A 396 -13.93 -32.09 -14.73
CA TRP A 396 -12.62 -31.72 -14.19
C TRP A 396 -12.70 -30.50 -13.28
N LYS A 397 -11.76 -30.40 -12.36
CA LYS A 397 -11.62 -29.29 -11.42
C LYS A 397 -10.16 -28.99 -11.18
N MET A 398 -9.83 -27.72 -11.03
CA MET A 398 -8.52 -27.28 -10.58
C MET A 398 -8.62 -26.19 -9.52
N ASN A 399 -7.69 -26.22 -8.57
CA ASN A 399 -7.46 -25.19 -7.57
C ASN A 399 -5.95 -24.92 -7.49
N CYS A 400 -5.56 -23.69 -7.80
CA CYS A 400 -4.18 -23.25 -7.84
C CYS A 400 -3.99 -22.09 -6.87
N MET A 401 -2.98 -22.16 -6.00
CA MET A 401 -2.59 -21.09 -5.10
C MET A 401 -1.11 -20.74 -5.30
N HIS A 402 -0.76 -19.46 -5.21
CA HIS A 402 0.64 -19.02 -5.16
C HIS A 402 0.78 -17.69 -4.41
N ILE A 403 1.90 -17.50 -3.73
CA ILE A 403 2.27 -16.21 -3.13
C ILE A 403 2.53 -15.19 -4.24
N ASP A 404 2.07 -13.96 -4.03
CA ASP A 404 2.42 -12.83 -4.89
C ASP A 404 3.82 -12.32 -4.53
N MET A 405 4.73 -12.32 -5.52
CA MET A 405 6.12 -11.88 -5.32
C MET A 405 6.25 -10.34 -5.33
N GLU A 406 5.28 -9.62 -5.88
CA GLU A 406 5.27 -8.16 -5.96
C GLU A 406 4.44 -7.52 -4.85
N ALA A 407 3.42 -8.22 -4.33
CA ALA A 407 2.53 -7.75 -3.27
C ALA A 407 2.73 -8.55 -1.96
N PRO A 408 3.49 -8.02 -0.97
CA PRO A 408 3.80 -8.74 0.26
C PRO A 408 2.53 -9.11 1.06
N GLY A 409 2.44 -10.37 1.46
CA GLY A 409 1.31 -10.91 2.24
C GLY A 409 0.05 -11.21 1.42
N GLN A 410 0.14 -11.18 0.09
CA GLN A 410 -0.96 -11.54 -0.82
C GLN A 410 -0.77 -12.96 -1.37
N VAL A 411 -1.85 -13.74 -1.40
CA VAL A 411 -1.89 -15.08 -2.01
C VAL A 411 -2.92 -15.10 -3.12
N TRP A 412 -2.50 -15.42 -4.33
CA TRP A 412 -3.40 -15.62 -5.45
C TRP A 412 -4.05 -16.99 -5.40
N VAL A 413 -5.34 -17.06 -5.75
CA VAL A 413 -6.15 -18.28 -5.79
C VAL A 413 -6.93 -18.29 -7.11
N THR A 414 -6.66 -19.29 -7.95
CA THR A 414 -7.38 -19.54 -9.20
C THR A 414 -8.11 -20.87 -9.11
N GLU A 415 -9.40 -20.86 -9.41
CA GLU A 415 -10.29 -22.02 -9.34
C GLU A 415 -10.98 -22.16 -10.69
N ALA A 416 -11.06 -23.39 -11.22
CA ALA A 416 -11.93 -23.69 -12.35
C ALA A 416 -12.53 -25.08 -12.21
N GLU A 417 -13.76 -25.25 -12.69
CA GLU A 417 -14.52 -26.49 -12.61
C GLU A 417 -15.40 -26.61 -13.85
N CYS A 418 -15.31 -27.75 -14.51
CA CYS A 418 -16.10 -28.10 -15.68
C CYS A 418 -16.91 -29.35 -15.39
N TYR A 419 -18.22 -29.28 -15.58
CA TYR A 419 -19.14 -30.35 -15.19
C TYR A 419 -20.37 -30.40 -16.11
N PRO A 420 -20.96 -31.59 -16.33
CA PRO A 420 -22.21 -31.70 -17.06
C PRO A 420 -23.41 -31.31 -16.18
N GLU A 421 -24.41 -30.68 -16.77
CA GLU A 421 -25.75 -30.53 -16.16
C GLU A 421 -26.76 -31.51 -16.79
N GLU A 422 -27.82 -31.81 -16.04
CA GLU A 422 -28.90 -32.72 -16.47
C GLU A 422 -29.58 -32.29 -17.79
N ASP A 423 -29.59 -30.99 -18.09
CA ASP A 423 -30.17 -30.45 -19.32
C ASP A 423 -29.23 -30.54 -20.55
N GLY A 424 -28.11 -31.26 -20.41
CA GLY A 424 -27.17 -31.56 -21.49
C GLY A 424 -26.07 -30.51 -21.69
N ARG A 425 -26.06 -29.43 -20.89
CA ARG A 425 -25.00 -28.41 -20.92
C ARG A 425 -23.71 -28.91 -20.29
N GLN A 426 -22.58 -28.40 -20.78
CA GLN A 426 -21.25 -28.57 -20.20
C GLN A 426 -20.82 -27.25 -19.56
N MET A 427 -21.07 -27.11 -18.27
CA MET A 427 -20.81 -25.88 -17.54
C MET A 427 -19.32 -25.74 -17.23
N LEU A 428 -18.83 -24.50 -17.27
CA LEU A 428 -17.50 -24.06 -16.88
C LEU A 428 -17.65 -22.90 -15.89
N SER A 429 -17.23 -23.15 -14.66
CA SER A 429 -17.09 -22.17 -13.59
C SER A 429 -15.62 -21.78 -13.47
N VAL A 430 -15.31 -20.48 -13.49
CA VAL A 430 -13.95 -19.97 -13.28
C VAL A 430 -13.98 -18.85 -12.26
N ARG A 431 -13.06 -18.87 -11.30
CA ARG A 431 -12.86 -17.80 -10.33
C ARG A 431 -11.38 -17.49 -10.19
N ASN A 432 -11.04 -16.22 -10.15
CA ASN A 432 -9.72 -15.75 -9.77
C ASN A 432 -9.85 -14.77 -8.61
N SER A 433 -8.97 -14.89 -7.63
CA SER A 433 -9.02 -14.12 -6.39
C SER A 433 -7.62 -13.90 -5.86
N TYR A 434 -7.47 -12.91 -4.99
CA TYR A 434 -6.34 -12.84 -4.08
C TYR A 434 -6.83 -12.84 -2.64
N ALA A 435 -6.01 -13.30 -1.70
CA ALA A 435 -6.28 -13.33 -0.28
C ALA A 435 -5.24 -12.46 0.44
N VAL A 436 -5.70 -11.56 1.31
CA VAL A 436 -4.85 -10.59 2.03
C VAL A 436 -5.39 -10.31 3.44
N SER A 437 -4.55 -9.81 4.34
CA SER A 437 -4.95 -9.36 5.68
C SER A 437 -5.84 -8.10 5.63
N GLU A 438 -6.79 -7.97 6.55
CA GLU A 438 -7.73 -6.83 6.56
C GLU A 438 -7.05 -5.46 6.65
N GLU A 439 -5.98 -5.35 7.45
CA GLU A 439 -5.19 -4.12 7.62
C GLU A 439 -4.59 -3.59 6.31
N ARG A 440 -4.35 -4.48 5.33
CA ARG A 440 -3.74 -4.13 4.04
C ARG A 440 -4.75 -3.88 2.93
N ARG A 441 -6.05 -4.03 3.21
CA ARG A 441 -7.13 -3.86 2.21
C ARG A 441 -7.20 -2.45 1.64
N GLY A 442 -6.85 -1.43 2.43
CA GLY A 442 -6.89 -0.02 2.03
C GLY A 442 -5.91 0.37 0.92
N TYR A 443 -4.89 -0.45 0.65
CA TYR A 443 -3.82 -0.14 -0.31
C TYR A 443 -3.96 -0.84 -1.67
N LEU A 444 -4.96 -1.72 -1.83
CA LEU A 444 -5.09 -2.56 -3.02
C LEU A 444 -6.24 -2.09 -3.90
N ASN A 445 -5.89 -1.58 -5.07
CA ASN A 445 -6.85 -1.37 -6.15
C ASN A 445 -7.53 -2.70 -6.49
N ARG A 446 -8.83 -2.66 -6.78
CA ARG A 446 -9.54 -3.82 -7.35
C ARG A 446 -9.00 -4.09 -8.75
N TYR A 447 -7.98 -4.94 -8.87
CA TYR A 447 -7.48 -5.41 -10.16
C TYR A 447 -8.53 -6.34 -10.78
N PHE A 448 -8.82 -6.18 -12.07
CA PHE A 448 -9.51 -7.22 -12.82
C PHE A 448 -8.45 -8.18 -13.38
N SER A 449 -8.57 -9.49 -13.13
CA SER A 449 -7.57 -10.48 -13.55
C SER A 449 -8.22 -11.76 -14.07
N CYS A 450 -8.44 -11.81 -15.38
CA CYS A 450 -8.97 -12.97 -16.09
C CYS A 450 -7.84 -13.98 -16.40
N PRO A 451 -7.93 -15.24 -15.94
CA PRO A 451 -6.94 -16.25 -16.28
C PRO A 451 -6.83 -16.48 -17.79
N LYS A 452 -5.61 -16.62 -18.31
CA LYS A 452 -5.38 -16.71 -19.76
C LYS A 452 -6.04 -17.95 -20.39
N PHE A 453 -6.10 -19.08 -19.67
CA PHE A 453 -6.77 -20.27 -20.18
C PHE A 453 -8.26 -20.05 -20.49
N TYR A 454 -8.97 -19.22 -19.72
CA TYR A 454 -10.38 -18.88 -20.01
C TYR A 454 -10.52 -18.21 -21.36
N SER A 455 -9.59 -17.30 -21.68
CA SER A 455 -9.53 -16.66 -22.99
C SER A 455 -9.24 -17.66 -24.11
N ASN A 456 -8.31 -18.60 -23.88
CA ASN A 456 -7.98 -19.62 -24.85
C ASN A 456 -9.16 -20.59 -25.10
N ILE A 457 -9.91 -20.96 -24.06
CA ILE A 457 -11.15 -21.74 -24.16
C ILE A 457 -12.18 -20.99 -24.99
N ALA A 458 -12.37 -19.68 -24.73
CA ALA A 458 -13.30 -18.86 -25.49
C ALA A 458 -12.95 -18.78 -26.98
N ASP A 459 -11.66 -18.69 -27.31
CA ASP A 459 -11.19 -18.56 -28.68
C ASP A 459 -11.24 -19.91 -29.43
N LYS A 460 -10.87 -21.02 -28.76
CA LYS A 460 -10.77 -22.35 -29.40
C LYS A 460 -12.10 -23.10 -29.44
N ILE A 461 -12.81 -23.16 -28.30
CA ILE A 461 -14.05 -23.92 -28.11
C ILE A 461 -15.26 -23.02 -28.31
N GLY A 462 -15.25 -21.85 -27.68
CA GLY A 462 -16.37 -20.92 -27.65
C GLY A 462 -17.15 -20.99 -26.33
N LEU A 463 -17.64 -19.84 -25.88
CA LEU A 463 -18.43 -19.73 -24.66
C LEU A 463 -19.88 -19.41 -24.97
N PHE A 464 -20.76 -19.99 -24.18
CA PHE A 464 -22.20 -19.87 -24.33
C PHE A 464 -22.82 -19.51 -22.98
N ASP A 465 -23.68 -18.50 -22.95
CA ASP A 465 -24.53 -18.20 -21.80
C ASP A 465 -25.96 -18.69 -22.15
N VAL A 466 -26.91 -17.80 -22.38
CA VAL A 466 -28.16 -18.10 -23.12
C VAL A 466 -27.93 -18.01 -24.64
N ARG A 467 -26.89 -17.26 -25.03
CA ARG A 467 -26.43 -17.05 -26.40
C ARG A 467 -24.91 -17.17 -26.47
N TYR A 468 -24.39 -17.37 -27.67
CA TYR A 468 -22.95 -17.43 -27.92
C TYR A 468 -22.29 -16.09 -27.60
N LEU A 469 -21.28 -16.09 -26.74
CA LEU A 469 -20.44 -14.94 -26.43
C LEU A 469 -19.36 -14.78 -27.50
N SER A 470 -19.10 -13.55 -27.93
CA SER A 470 -18.17 -13.30 -29.04
C SER A 470 -17.47 -11.97 -28.86
N THR A 471 -16.20 -11.95 -29.23
CA THR A 471 -15.36 -10.75 -29.33
C THR A 471 -15.51 -10.01 -30.67
N SER A 472 -16.41 -10.50 -31.54
CA SER A 472 -16.76 -9.85 -32.80
C SER A 472 -18.04 -9.03 -32.65
N ARG A 473 -18.05 -7.85 -33.25
CA ARG A 473 -19.22 -6.96 -33.26
C ARG A 473 -20.44 -7.65 -33.86
N LYS A 474 -21.59 -7.53 -33.19
CA LYS A 474 -22.87 -8.08 -33.65
C LYS A 474 -23.86 -6.95 -33.96
N ILE A 475 -24.26 -6.84 -35.22
CA ILE A 475 -25.32 -5.92 -35.65
C ILE A 475 -26.65 -6.69 -35.69
N ILE A 476 -27.65 -6.23 -34.95
CA ILE A 476 -28.98 -6.86 -34.91
C ILE A 476 -29.66 -6.65 -36.27
N ARG A 477 -30.32 -7.70 -36.77
CA ARG A 477 -31.22 -7.66 -37.92
C ARG A 477 -32.65 -7.93 -37.48
N GLU A 478 -33.63 -7.53 -38.28
CA GLU A 478 -35.07 -7.64 -37.96
C GLU A 478 -35.48 -9.06 -37.51
N TYR A 479 -35.06 -10.10 -38.24
CA TYR A 479 -35.35 -11.51 -37.88
C TYR A 479 -34.72 -11.98 -36.55
N GLN A 480 -33.83 -11.17 -35.95
CA GLN A 480 -33.18 -11.46 -34.68
C GLN A 480 -33.81 -10.72 -33.50
N ILE A 481 -34.76 -9.79 -33.71
CA ILE A 481 -35.36 -8.99 -32.63
C ILE A 481 -35.91 -9.88 -31.52
N LYS A 482 -36.79 -10.83 -31.86
CA LYS A 482 -37.35 -11.80 -30.88
C LYS A 482 -36.26 -12.55 -30.11
N LYS A 483 -35.16 -12.91 -30.80
CA LYS A 483 -34.04 -13.63 -30.19
C LYS A 483 -33.28 -12.81 -29.16
N ILE A 484 -33.21 -11.49 -29.34
CA ILE A 484 -32.56 -10.56 -28.41
C ILE A 484 -33.50 -10.16 -27.27
N HIS A 485 -34.79 -9.96 -27.57
CA HIS A 485 -35.84 -9.81 -26.56
C HIS A 485 -35.81 -10.98 -25.54
N ASP A 486 -35.86 -12.22 -26.04
CA ASP A 486 -35.84 -13.41 -25.18
C ASP A 486 -34.53 -13.55 -24.39
N LEU A 487 -33.40 -13.07 -24.94
CA LEU A 487 -32.12 -13.01 -24.23
C LEU A 487 -32.19 -12.03 -23.06
N ILE A 488 -32.75 -10.83 -23.26
CA ILE A 488 -32.83 -9.79 -22.23
C ILE A 488 -33.72 -10.26 -21.05
N LEU A 489 -34.82 -10.95 -21.34
CA LEU A 489 -35.76 -11.44 -20.33
C LEU A 489 -35.35 -12.77 -19.67
N SER A 490 -34.34 -13.45 -20.20
CA SER A 490 -33.99 -14.79 -19.72
C SER A 490 -33.48 -14.76 -18.28
N ARG A 491 -34.21 -15.43 -17.38
CA ARG A 491 -33.77 -15.65 -15.99
C ARG A 491 -32.57 -16.58 -15.86
N ARG A 492 -32.19 -17.29 -16.93
CA ARG A 492 -31.00 -18.15 -16.99
C ARG A 492 -29.73 -17.38 -17.36
N ARG A 493 -29.85 -16.10 -17.73
CA ARG A 493 -28.74 -15.27 -18.21
C ARG A 493 -27.78 -14.90 -17.07
N THR A 494 -26.54 -15.35 -17.17
CA THR A 494 -25.49 -15.03 -16.19
C THR A 494 -24.68 -13.79 -16.56
N MET A 495 -24.74 -13.35 -17.83
CA MET A 495 -23.94 -12.21 -18.32
C MET A 495 -24.81 -10.99 -18.67
N PRO A 496 -24.34 -9.75 -18.46
CA PRO A 496 -25.08 -8.56 -18.84
C PRO A 496 -25.25 -8.44 -20.37
N VAL A 497 -26.24 -7.65 -20.81
CA VAL A 497 -26.42 -7.26 -22.22
C VAL A 497 -26.16 -5.77 -22.36
N CYS A 498 -25.22 -5.42 -23.24
CA CYS A 498 -24.95 -4.05 -23.67
C CYS A 498 -25.52 -3.87 -25.09
N LEU A 499 -26.52 -3.00 -25.22
CA LEU A 499 -27.15 -2.63 -26.49
C LEU A 499 -26.76 -1.19 -26.84
N VAL A 500 -26.11 -0.99 -27.98
CA VAL A 500 -25.79 0.34 -28.51
C VAL A 500 -26.72 0.64 -29.67
N VAL A 501 -27.58 1.66 -29.51
CA VAL A 501 -28.50 2.09 -30.55
C VAL A 501 -27.98 3.39 -31.17
N SER A 502 -27.87 3.42 -32.49
CA SER A 502 -27.35 4.57 -33.26
C SER A 502 -28.28 4.94 -34.41
N TYR A 503 -28.21 6.18 -34.88
CA TYR A 503 -28.77 6.53 -36.20
C TYR A 503 -28.10 5.75 -37.33
N GLU A 504 -28.79 5.57 -38.44
CA GLU A 504 -28.22 5.07 -39.68
C GLU A 504 -27.84 6.27 -40.56
N ARG A 505 -26.65 6.24 -41.17
CA ARG A 505 -26.20 7.23 -42.15
C ARG A 505 -26.80 6.93 -43.53
N ASP A 506 -26.77 7.90 -44.42
CA ASP A 506 -27.25 7.77 -45.81
C ASP A 506 -26.59 6.61 -46.60
N ASN A 507 -25.40 6.17 -46.19
CA ASN A 507 -24.68 5.05 -46.79
C ASN A 507 -24.99 3.68 -46.14
N GLY A 508 -25.93 3.61 -45.19
CA GLY A 508 -26.33 2.40 -44.47
C GLY A 508 -25.43 2.01 -43.30
N TRP A 509 -24.45 2.85 -42.92
CA TRP A 509 -23.57 2.60 -41.78
C TRP A 509 -24.15 3.20 -40.51
N LEU A 510 -23.92 2.57 -39.35
CA LEU A 510 -24.31 3.14 -38.07
C LEU A 510 -23.49 4.40 -37.77
N ASN A 511 -24.17 5.47 -37.36
CA ASN A 511 -23.54 6.69 -36.91
C ASN A 511 -22.97 6.51 -35.50
N GLU A 512 -21.65 6.59 -35.38
CA GLU A 512 -20.93 6.50 -34.10
C GLU A 512 -20.36 7.84 -33.65
N ASP A 513 -20.62 8.95 -34.35
CA ASP A 513 -20.02 10.24 -33.99
C ASP A 513 -20.42 10.69 -32.57
N TRP A 514 -21.66 10.38 -32.16
CA TRP A 514 -22.18 10.65 -30.80
C TRP A 514 -21.49 9.84 -29.69
N LEU A 515 -20.74 8.80 -30.06
CA LEU A 515 -19.93 8.01 -29.13
C LEU A 515 -18.53 8.60 -28.92
N GLU A 516 -18.17 9.71 -29.60
CA GLU A 516 -16.86 10.33 -29.50
C GLU A 516 -15.74 9.30 -29.79
N ASN A 517 -14.76 9.17 -28.88
CA ASN A 517 -13.68 8.20 -28.98
C ASN A 517 -14.05 6.78 -28.49
N PHE A 518 -15.31 6.52 -28.13
CA PHE A 518 -15.77 5.17 -27.76
C PHE A 518 -16.01 4.32 -29.01
N ARG A 519 -15.06 3.45 -29.30
CA ARG A 519 -15.18 2.48 -30.40
C ARG A 519 -15.85 1.20 -29.90
N VAL A 520 -17.07 0.93 -30.35
CA VAL A 520 -17.83 -0.27 -29.96
C VAL A 520 -17.08 -1.56 -30.32
N TYR A 521 -16.34 -1.56 -31.42
CA TYR A 521 -15.49 -2.68 -31.82
C TYR A 521 -14.43 -3.03 -30.77
N ASP A 522 -13.70 -2.03 -30.26
CA ASP A 522 -12.64 -2.25 -29.27
C ASP A 522 -13.23 -2.72 -27.94
N PHE A 523 -14.37 -2.16 -27.55
CA PHE A 523 -15.12 -2.62 -26.39
C PHE A 523 -15.58 -4.07 -26.54
N THR A 524 -16.11 -4.44 -27.70
CA THR A 524 -16.55 -5.82 -27.98
C THR A 524 -15.39 -6.81 -27.87
N ARG A 525 -14.22 -6.44 -28.39
CA ARG A 525 -13.03 -7.29 -28.28
C ARG A 525 -12.60 -7.52 -26.83
N MET A 526 -12.80 -6.53 -25.95
CA MET A 526 -12.34 -6.55 -24.56
C MET A 526 -13.34 -7.15 -23.58
N ALA A 527 -14.65 -6.96 -23.81
CA ALA A 527 -15.72 -7.38 -22.91
C ALA A 527 -16.59 -8.54 -23.45
N GLY A 528 -16.53 -8.84 -24.75
CA GLY A 528 -17.41 -9.81 -25.42
C GLY A 528 -17.30 -11.26 -24.94
N ARG A 529 -16.33 -11.58 -24.07
CA ARG A 529 -16.18 -12.89 -23.42
C ARG A 529 -16.97 -13.04 -22.11
N TYR A 530 -17.55 -11.95 -21.61
CA TYR A 530 -18.32 -11.89 -20.35
C TYR A 530 -19.46 -10.86 -20.42
N THR A 531 -19.84 -10.43 -21.63
CA THR A 531 -20.95 -9.49 -21.87
C THR A 531 -21.50 -9.74 -23.26
N HIS A 532 -22.83 -9.74 -23.38
CA HIS A 532 -23.51 -9.78 -24.67
C HIS A 532 -23.57 -8.39 -25.27
N ILE A 533 -22.79 -8.13 -26.32
CA ILE A 533 -22.68 -6.79 -26.92
C ILE A 533 -23.35 -6.80 -28.29
N TYR A 534 -24.34 -5.92 -28.47
CA TYR A 534 -25.12 -5.78 -29.70
C TYR A 534 -25.22 -4.32 -30.11
N THR A 535 -25.28 -4.09 -31.42
CA THR A 535 -25.50 -2.76 -32.01
C THR A 535 -26.67 -2.79 -32.99
N CYS A 536 -27.48 -1.75 -33.04
CA CYS A 536 -28.56 -1.64 -34.03
C CYS A 536 -28.83 -0.19 -34.44
N ASN A 537 -29.55 -0.01 -35.55
CA ASN A 537 -30.06 1.30 -35.93
C ASN A 537 -31.29 1.66 -35.08
N MET A 538 -31.78 2.89 -35.20
CA MET A 538 -32.96 3.38 -34.47
C MET A 538 -34.21 2.54 -34.76
N ASP A 539 -34.47 2.15 -36.01
CA ASP A 539 -35.68 1.39 -36.36
C ASP A 539 -35.74 0.02 -35.67
N ILE A 540 -34.65 -0.74 -35.73
CA ILE A 540 -34.54 -2.03 -35.04
C ILE A 540 -34.53 -1.83 -33.52
N GLY A 541 -33.88 -0.77 -33.04
CA GLY A 541 -33.84 -0.40 -31.63
C GLY A 541 -35.23 -0.11 -31.08
N ASN A 542 -36.03 0.69 -31.79
CA ASN A 542 -37.42 1.02 -31.45
C ASN A 542 -38.26 -0.25 -31.35
N GLN A 543 -38.27 -1.09 -32.38
CA GLN A 543 -39.06 -2.33 -32.36
C GLN A 543 -38.68 -3.26 -31.20
N LEU A 544 -37.37 -3.39 -30.90
CA LEU A 544 -36.89 -4.21 -29.78
C LEU A 544 -37.28 -3.60 -28.42
N LEU A 545 -37.09 -2.29 -28.24
CA LEU A 545 -37.32 -1.63 -26.95
C LEU A 545 -38.81 -1.41 -26.67
N GLU A 546 -39.64 -1.16 -27.68
CA GLU A 546 -41.10 -1.16 -27.57
C GLU A 546 -41.62 -2.52 -27.10
N SER A 547 -41.04 -3.63 -27.59
CA SER A 547 -41.41 -4.97 -27.12
C SER A 547 -41.04 -5.24 -25.65
N LEU A 548 -40.23 -4.37 -25.04
CA LEU A 548 -39.83 -4.40 -23.63
C LEU A 548 -40.47 -3.28 -22.79
N ASP A 549 -41.42 -2.52 -23.36
CA ASP A 549 -42.03 -1.34 -22.76
C ASP A 549 -40.99 -0.25 -22.37
N ILE A 550 -39.95 -0.09 -23.19
CA ILE A 550 -38.89 0.92 -23.02
C ILE A 550 -38.97 1.96 -24.14
N PRO A 551 -39.16 3.26 -23.83
CA PRO A 551 -39.13 4.30 -24.85
C PRO A 551 -37.70 4.55 -25.35
N LEU A 552 -37.58 4.83 -26.65
CA LEU A 552 -36.34 5.23 -27.31
C LEU A 552 -36.60 6.51 -28.12
N GLU A 553 -35.98 7.61 -27.71
CA GLU A 553 -36.14 8.92 -28.36
C GLU A 553 -34.91 9.31 -29.17
N GLU A 554 -33.73 8.86 -28.74
CA GLU A 554 -32.42 9.26 -29.29
C GLU A 554 -31.40 8.12 -29.15
N PRO A 555 -30.26 8.18 -29.85
CA PRO A 555 -29.18 7.20 -29.73
C PRO A 555 -28.75 7.02 -28.27
N THR A 556 -28.71 5.78 -27.84
CA THR A 556 -28.59 5.45 -26.41
C THR A 556 -27.84 4.12 -26.24
N VAL A 557 -27.00 4.03 -25.21
CA VAL A 557 -26.41 2.77 -24.74
C VAL A 557 -27.21 2.25 -23.56
N PHE A 558 -27.76 1.04 -23.68
CA PHE A 558 -28.46 0.33 -22.61
C PHE A 558 -27.58 -0.79 -22.06
N VAL A 559 -27.49 -0.88 -20.73
CA VAL A 559 -26.86 -1.98 -20.02
C VAL A 559 -27.91 -2.67 -19.19
N PHE A 560 -28.31 -3.87 -19.60
CA PHE A 560 -29.22 -4.73 -18.83
C PHE A 560 -28.39 -5.64 -17.92
N LYS A 561 -28.61 -5.54 -16.61
CA LYS A 561 -27.88 -6.32 -15.59
C LYS A 561 -28.15 -7.82 -15.69
N SER A 562 -27.21 -8.65 -15.27
CA SER A 562 -27.40 -10.12 -15.29
C SER A 562 -28.60 -10.54 -14.42
N ALA A 563 -29.21 -11.69 -14.71
CA ALA A 563 -30.31 -12.18 -13.86
C ALA A 563 -29.83 -12.53 -12.44
N VAL A 564 -28.54 -12.84 -12.30
CA VAL A 564 -27.90 -13.22 -11.03
C VAL A 564 -27.65 -12.00 -10.14
N SER A 565 -27.40 -10.82 -10.71
CA SER A 565 -27.15 -9.58 -9.97
C SER A 565 -28.42 -8.83 -9.52
N VAL A 566 -29.62 -9.33 -9.82
CA VAL A 566 -30.90 -8.67 -9.52
C VAL A 566 -31.72 -9.48 -8.51
N PRO A 567 -31.77 -9.08 -7.22
CA PRO A 567 -32.39 -9.87 -6.13
C PRO A 567 -33.89 -10.16 -6.28
N ASN A 568 -34.62 -9.35 -7.07
CA ASN A 568 -36.08 -9.43 -7.20
C ASN A 568 -36.56 -9.88 -8.60
N GLY A 569 -35.64 -10.20 -9.51
CA GLY A 569 -35.97 -10.68 -10.86
C GLY A 569 -36.55 -9.63 -11.82
N ASP A 570 -36.61 -8.35 -11.46
CA ASP A 570 -36.97 -7.25 -12.36
C ASP A 570 -35.76 -6.84 -13.23
N ILE A 571 -35.45 -7.71 -14.19
CA ILE A 571 -34.28 -7.59 -15.07
C ILE A 571 -34.40 -6.37 -16.01
N ILE A 572 -35.62 -5.99 -16.38
CA ILE A 572 -35.88 -4.86 -17.30
C ILE A 572 -35.74 -3.53 -16.55
N GLY A 573 -36.27 -3.44 -15.33
CA GLY A 573 -36.16 -2.26 -14.48
C GLY A 573 -34.74 -1.99 -13.99
N GLN A 574 -33.92 -3.04 -13.85
CA GLN A 574 -32.51 -2.92 -13.46
C GLN A 574 -31.59 -2.77 -14.68
N ARG A 575 -31.70 -1.62 -15.34
CA ARG A 575 -30.84 -1.22 -16.46
C ARG A 575 -30.15 0.12 -16.22
N THR A 576 -28.94 0.26 -16.73
CA THR A 576 -28.26 1.56 -16.85
C THR A 576 -28.48 2.09 -18.26
N VAL A 577 -28.75 3.40 -18.38
CA VAL A 577 -29.03 4.08 -19.65
C VAL A 577 -28.04 5.22 -19.79
N TYR A 578 -27.39 5.31 -20.95
CA TYR A 578 -26.42 6.36 -21.25
C TYR A 578 -26.77 7.04 -22.57
N LYS A 579 -27.08 8.34 -22.47
CA LYS A 579 -27.36 9.23 -23.60
C LYS A 579 -26.08 9.92 -24.08
N GLU A 580 -26.17 10.64 -25.18
CA GLU A 580 -25.03 11.40 -25.74
C GLU A 580 -24.40 12.35 -24.71
N GLU A 581 -25.21 13.08 -23.94
CA GLU A 581 -24.72 13.99 -22.89
C GLU A 581 -23.93 13.26 -21.79
N ASP A 582 -24.32 12.04 -21.43
CA ASP A 582 -23.61 11.24 -20.42
C ASP A 582 -22.22 10.83 -20.91
N ILE A 583 -22.09 10.56 -22.21
CA ILE A 583 -20.82 10.17 -22.85
C ILE A 583 -19.91 11.40 -22.96
N LEU A 584 -20.44 12.53 -23.44
CA LEU A 584 -19.69 13.78 -23.59
C LEU A 584 -19.15 14.29 -22.25
N ASN A 585 -19.97 14.24 -21.20
CA ASN A 585 -19.61 14.70 -19.86
C ASN A 585 -18.86 13.64 -19.02
N CYS A 586 -18.62 12.45 -19.56
CA CYS A 586 -17.94 11.39 -18.83
C CYS A 586 -16.49 11.79 -18.53
N SER A 587 -16.05 11.54 -17.30
CA SER A 587 -14.64 11.63 -16.89
C SER A 587 -14.25 10.36 -16.14
N PHE A 588 -13.01 9.91 -16.33
CA PHE A 588 -12.53 8.66 -15.72
C PHE A 588 -11.06 8.79 -15.34
N GLY A 589 -10.75 8.52 -14.07
CA GLY A 589 -9.38 8.48 -13.58
C GLY A 589 -8.71 7.16 -13.95
N ARG A 590 -7.70 7.21 -14.80
CA ARG A 590 -6.86 6.06 -15.14
C ARG A 590 -5.55 6.13 -14.35
N GLN A 591 -5.07 4.95 -13.98
CA GLN A 591 -3.77 4.78 -13.36
C GLN A 591 -2.87 4.04 -14.35
N GLN A 592 -1.83 4.71 -14.85
CA GLN A 592 -0.83 4.09 -15.72
C GLN A 592 0.43 3.73 -14.92
N MET A 593 0.93 2.52 -15.13
CA MET A 593 2.32 2.18 -14.80
C MET A 593 3.21 2.54 -15.99
N LYS A 594 4.19 3.41 -15.76
CA LYS A 594 5.37 3.58 -16.62
C LYS A 594 6.63 3.22 -15.82
N GLN A 595 7.75 2.99 -16.52
CA GLN A 595 9.05 2.62 -15.92
C GLN A 595 9.53 3.57 -14.80
N GLU A 596 8.99 4.78 -14.69
CA GLU A 596 9.37 5.81 -13.70
C GLU A 596 8.31 6.07 -12.60
N GLY A 597 7.28 5.22 -12.47
CA GLY A 597 6.28 5.31 -11.39
C GLY A 597 4.82 5.42 -11.85
N ARG A 598 3.90 5.54 -10.87
CA ARG A 598 2.45 5.60 -11.08
C ARG A 598 2.02 7.04 -11.35
N ARG A 599 1.51 7.34 -12.56
CA ARG A 599 0.89 8.63 -12.89
C ARG A 599 -0.62 8.45 -13.02
N TYR A 600 -1.39 9.35 -12.40
CA TYR A 600 -2.84 9.41 -12.55
C TYR A 600 -3.17 10.36 -13.69
N ASP A 601 -3.95 9.89 -14.65
CA ASP A 601 -4.44 10.71 -15.76
C ASP A 601 -5.96 10.65 -15.82
N ILE A 602 -6.60 11.81 -16.04
CA ILE A 602 -8.06 11.89 -16.20
C ILE A 602 -8.35 11.96 -17.69
N VAL A 603 -9.00 10.93 -18.22
CA VAL A 603 -9.55 10.95 -19.58
C VAL A 603 -10.99 11.47 -19.55
N LYS A 604 -11.46 12.03 -20.68
CA LYS A 604 -12.81 12.61 -20.82
C LYS A 604 -13.53 12.08 -22.07
N GLY A 605 -14.85 12.32 -22.16
CA GLY A 605 -15.67 11.98 -23.31
C GLY A 605 -15.80 10.47 -23.54
N GLY A 606 -15.93 10.06 -24.80
CA GLY A 606 -16.05 8.65 -25.19
C GLY A 606 -14.92 7.73 -24.69
N GLN A 607 -13.70 8.24 -24.58
CA GLN A 607 -12.59 7.46 -24.02
C GLN A 607 -12.77 7.18 -22.51
N ALA A 608 -13.31 8.14 -21.76
CA ALA A 608 -13.67 7.94 -20.37
C ALA A 608 -14.84 6.96 -20.25
N PHE A 609 -15.84 7.11 -21.10
CA PHE A 609 -17.01 6.25 -21.14
C PHE A 609 -16.64 4.79 -21.41
N TYR A 610 -15.72 4.54 -22.35
CA TYR A 610 -15.14 3.21 -22.58
C TYR A 610 -14.64 2.54 -21.29
N HIS A 611 -13.83 3.25 -20.51
CA HIS A 611 -13.24 2.72 -19.29
C HIS A 611 -14.27 2.55 -18.17
N LYS A 612 -15.19 3.50 -18.04
CA LYS A 612 -16.33 3.44 -17.11
C LYS A 612 -17.19 2.21 -17.38
N LEU A 613 -17.63 2.04 -18.63
CA LEU A 613 -18.48 0.93 -19.04
C LEU A 613 -17.77 -0.42 -18.87
N LEU A 614 -16.47 -0.49 -19.21
CA LEU A 614 -15.68 -1.70 -19.00
C LEU A 614 -15.54 -2.03 -17.51
N GLN A 615 -15.37 -1.04 -16.63
CA GLN A 615 -15.34 -1.25 -15.19
C GLN A 615 -16.71 -1.70 -14.65
N GLU A 616 -17.80 -1.12 -15.16
CA GLU A 616 -19.17 -1.53 -14.81
C GLU A 616 -19.43 -3.00 -15.18
N MET A 617 -19.08 -3.43 -16.40
CA MET A 617 -19.25 -4.84 -16.81
C MET A 617 -18.47 -5.80 -15.93
N ARG A 618 -17.26 -5.38 -15.52
CA ARG A 618 -16.40 -6.19 -14.63
C ARG A 618 -16.94 -6.23 -13.20
N ALA A 619 -17.52 -5.13 -12.72
CA ALA A 619 -18.13 -5.05 -11.39
C ALA A 619 -19.39 -5.94 -11.29
N GLU A 620 -20.29 -5.87 -12.28
CA GLU A 620 -21.46 -6.74 -12.37
C GLU A 620 -21.09 -8.23 -12.28
N MET A 621 -19.97 -8.60 -12.90
CA MET A 621 -19.45 -9.95 -12.90
C MET A 621 -18.83 -10.38 -11.54
N MET A 622 -18.41 -9.43 -10.70
CA MET A 622 -17.84 -9.69 -9.38
C MET A 622 -18.89 -9.70 -8.26
N ASP A 623 -19.97 -8.93 -8.42
CA ASP A 623 -21.06 -8.80 -7.43
C ASP A 623 -22.18 -9.86 -7.63
N ALA A 624 -22.27 -10.47 -8.81
CA ALA A 624 -23.05 -11.69 -9.10
C ALA A 624 -22.33 -12.95 -8.61
#